data_AF-A0A502FDK7-F1
#
_entry.id   AF-A0A502FDK7-F1
#
_cell.length_a   1.000
_cell.length_b   1.000
_cell.length_c   1.000
_cell.angle_alpha   90.00
_cell.angle_beta   90.00
_cell.angle_gamma   90.00
#
_symmetry.space_group_name_H-M   'P 1'
#
loop_
_entity.id
_entity.type
_entity.pdbx_description
1 polymer ?
#
loop_
_entity_poly.entity_id
_entity_poly.type
_entity_poly.pdbx_seq_one_letter_code
_entity_poly.pdbx_strand_id
1 'polypeptide(L)'
;MRRLLVLALLSLSLNAFAGNTLRIGQQVLSVGDTAVHAIDLLGTPAYKEPVQNKFGAYLGERWQFRRDKGHVVVVTIIAGKVAAIEDHIEEHHG
;
A
#
# COMPACT_ATOMS: atom_id res chain seq x y z
N MET A 1 6.76 41.50 -11.53
CA MET A 1 7.01 40.26 -12.29
C MET A 1 7.78 39.20 -11.48
N ARG A 2 8.87 39.52 -10.77
CA ARG A 2 9.63 38.55 -9.93
C ARG A 2 8.79 37.83 -8.86
N ARG A 3 7.83 38.52 -8.23
CA ARG A 3 6.93 37.92 -7.21
C ARG A 3 5.95 36.89 -7.81
N LEU A 4 5.47 37.13 -9.03
CA LEU A 4 4.60 36.19 -9.74
C LEU A 4 5.34 34.91 -10.13
N LEU A 5 6.63 35.06 -10.48
CA LEU A 5 7.52 33.95 -10.80
C LEU A 5 7.76 33.05 -9.57
N VAL A 6 7.93 33.65 -8.38
CA VAL A 6 8.08 32.89 -7.12
C VAL A 6 6.78 32.14 -6.76
N LEU A 7 5.60 32.75 -6.92
CA LEU A 7 4.33 32.07 -6.69
C LEU A 7 4.10 30.91 -7.68
N ALA A 8 4.48 31.09 -8.94
CA ALA A 8 4.38 30.04 -9.96
C ALA A 8 5.29 28.85 -9.63
N LEU A 9 6.54 29.07 -9.21
CA LEU A 9 7.43 27.99 -8.79
C LEU A 9 6.92 27.25 -7.54
N LEU A 10 6.33 27.96 -6.58
CA LEU A 10 5.77 27.36 -5.37
C LEU A 10 4.56 26.45 -5.66
N SER A 11 3.89 26.66 -6.79
CA SER A 11 2.73 25.86 -7.19
C SER A 11 3.13 24.47 -7.72
N LEU A 12 4.35 24.32 -8.26
CA LEU A 12 4.82 23.04 -8.82
C LEU A 12 5.28 22.03 -7.74
N SER A 13 5.57 22.47 -6.52
CA SER A 13 6.05 21.60 -5.43
C SER A 13 4.96 20.77 -4.74
N LEU A 14 3.69 20.89 -5.16
CA LEU A 14 2.55 20.20 -4.53
C LEU A 14 2.26 18.80 -5.10
N ASN A 15 3.11 18.26 -5.99
CA ASN A 15 2.96 16.90 -6.49
C ASN A 15 3.47 15.87 -5.45
N ALA A 16 2.80 15.80 -4.30
CA ALA A 16 2.97 14.69 -3.37
C ALA A 16 2.20 13.48 -3.92
N PHE A 17 2.87 12.67 -4.74
CA PHE A 17 2.37 11.32 -5.04
C PHE A 17 2.45 10.51 -3.74
N ALA A 18 1.31 10.37 -3.07
CA ALA A 18 1.15 9.47 -1.92
C ALA A 18 1.16 8.01 -2.42
N GLY A 19 2.29 7.56 -2.95
CA GLY A 19 2.56 6.15 -3.17
C GLY A 19 2.86 5.53 -1.81
N ASN A 20 1.85 4.95 -1.16
CA ASN A 20 2.04 4.25 0.11
C ASN A 20 3.18 3.24 -0.04
N THR A 21 4.29 3.50 0.64
CA THR A 21 5.45 2.62 0.66
C THR A 21 5.58 2.07 2.06
N LEU A 22 5.57 0.74 2.19
CA LEU A 22 5.71 0.11 3.50
C LEU A 22 7.14 -0.37 3.66
N ARG A 23 7.84 0.21 4.64
CA ARG A 23 9.16 -0.26 5.02
C ARG A 23 9.04 -1.51 5.88
N ILE A 24 9.73 -2.55 5.47
CA ILE A 24 9.77 -3.87 6.05
C ILE A 24 11.23 -4.16 6.44
N GLY A 25 11.58 -3.87 7.69
CA GLY A 25 12.99 -3.97 8.13
C GLY A 25 13.89 -3.00 7.36
N GLN A 26 14.72 -3.54 6.45
CA GLN A 26 15.60 -2.77 5.53
C GLN A 26 15.08 -2.74 4.08
N GLN A 27 14.03 -3.48 3.75
CA GLN A 27 13.46 -3.54 2.40
C GLN A 27 12.12 -2.80 2.36
N VAL A 28 11.67 -2.41 1.18
CA VAL A 28 10.50 -1.54 1.01
C VAL A 28 9.58 -2.17 -0.02
N LEU A 29 8.34 -2.46 0.38
CA LEU A 29 7.30 -2.88 -0.55
C LEU A 29 6.58 -1.62 -1.06
N SER A 30 6.49 -1.50 -2.38
CA SER A 30 5.93 -0.34 -3.06
C SER A 30 4.72 -0.72 -3.92
N VAL A 31 3.81 0.23 -4.11
CA VAL A 31 2.74 0.09 -5.11
C VAL A 31 3.36 -0.07 -6.50
N GLY A 32 2.88 -1.08 -7.24
CA GLY A 32 3.39 -1.47 -8.55
C GLY A 32 4.31 -2.69 -8.53
N ASP A 33 4.83 -3.07 -7.35
CA ASP A 33 5.65 -4.27 -7.19
C ASP A 33 4.85 -5.53 -7.52
N THR A 34 5.55 -6.59 -7.87
CA THR A 34 4.89 -7.87 -8.19
C THR A 34 4.35 -8.52 -6.92
N ALA A 35 3.26 -9.28 -7.07
CA ALA A 35 2.70 -10.07 -5.98
C ALA A 35 3.70 -11.11 -5.43
N VAL A 36 4.61 -11.61 -6.29
CA VAL A 36 5.70 -12.50 -5.88
C VAL A 36 6.67 -11.78 -4.93
N HIS A 37 7.06 -10.55 -5.28
CA HIS A 37 7.92 -9.75 -4.41
C HIS A 37 7.29 -9.49 -3.04
N ALA A 38 5.97 -9.26 -3.00
CA ALA A 38 5.26 -9.15 -1.73
C ALA A 38 5.35 -10.42 -0.87
N ILE A 39 5.26 -11.61 -1.49
CA ILE A 39 5.41 -12.90 -0.80
C ILE A 39 6.85 -13.10 -0.33
N ASP A 40 7.85 -12.75 -1.14
CA ASP A 40 9.27 -12.88 -0.76
C ASP A 40 9.60 -12.00 0.46
N LEU A 41 8.98 -10.81 0.56
CA LEU A 41 9.20 -9.86 1.66
C LEU A 41 8.35 -10.12 2.90
N LEU A 42 7.09 -10.52 2.72
CA LEU A 42 6.11 -10.65 3.81
C LEU A 42 5.85 -12.10 4.23
N GLY A 43 6.31 -13.07 3.44
CA GLY A 43 6.00 -14.48 3.60
C GLY A 43 4.65 -14.85 3.01
N THR A 44 4.05 -15.93 3.53
CA THR A 44 2.72 -16.36 3.10
C THR A 44 1.64 -15.54 3.80
N PRO A 45 0.65 -15.00 3.07
CA PRO A 45 -0.46 -14.30 3.68
C PRO A 45 -1.26 -15.24 4.57
N ALA A 46 -1.65 -14.74 5.74
CA ALA A 46 -2.46 -15.47 6.71
C ALA A 46 -3.93 -15.57 6.28
N TYR A 47 -4.41 -14.59 5.51
CA TYR A 47 -5.76 -14.57 4.99
C TYR A 47 -5.80 -13.92 3.60
N LYS A 48 -6.72 -14.40 2.75
CA LYS A 48 -6.95 -13.86 1.41
C LYS A 48 -8.45 -13.72 1.18
N GLU A 49 -8.86 -12.58 0.64
CA GLU A 49 -10.24 -12.34 0.24
C GLU A 49 -10.31 -11.71 -1.16
N PRO A 50 -11.34 -12.03 -1.97
CA PRO A 50 -11.52 -11.39 -3.25
C PRO A 50 -11.95 -9.93 -3.07
N VAL A 51 -11.34 -9.04 -3.83
CA VAL A 51 -11.80 -7.65 -3.97
C VAL A 51 -12.76 -7.58 -5.14
N GLN A 52 -13.97 -7.11 -4.87
CA GLN A 52 -15.01 -6.96 -5.88
C GLN A 52 -15.47 -5.50 -5.95
N ASN A 53 -15.93 -5.09 -7.13
CA ASN A 53 -16.61 -3.80 -7.27
C ASN A 53 -18.07 -3.89 -6.76
N LYS A 54 -18.78 -2.76 -6.75
CA LYS A 54 -20.20 -2.68 -6.36
C LYS A 54 -21.15 -3.55 -7.21
N PHE A 55 -20.69 -4.07 -8.34
CA PHE A 55 -21.43 -4.93 -9.25
C PHE A 55 -21.02 -6.41 -9.12
N GLY A 56 -20.17 -6.76 -8.15
CA GLY A 56 -19.68 -8.14 -7.93
C GLY A 56 -18.58 -8.59 -8.90
N ALA A 57 -18.06 -7.70 -9.76
CA ALA A 57 -16.97 -8.06 -10.64
C ALA A 57 -15.67 -8.20 -9.85
N TYR A 58 -14.97 -9.31 -10.07
CA TYR A 58 -13.67 -9.58 -9.47
C TYR A 58 -12.62 -8.59 -9.98
N LEU A 59 -11.97 -7.89 -9.06
CA LEU A 59 -10.89 -6.94 -9.35
C LEU A 59 -9.51 -7.51 -8.99
N GLY A 60 -9.45 -8.38 -7.98
CA GLY A 60 -8.20 -8.92 -7.48
C GLY A 60 -8.38 -9.54 -6.11
N GLU A 61 -7.31 -9.55 -5.31
CA GLU A 61 -7.29 -10.14 -3.98
C GLU A 61 -6.75 -9.15 -2.96
N ARG A 62 -7.26 -9.21 -1.74
CA ARG A 62 -6.69 -8.55 -0.57
C ARG A 62 -6.07 -9.61 0.31
N TRP A 63 -4.80 -9.43 0.60
CA TRP A 63 -3.97 -10.35 1.36
C TRP A 63 -3.64 -9.72 2.71
N GLN A 64 -3.82 -10.47 3.78
CA GLN A 64 -3.49 -10.01 5.13
C GLN A 64 -2.29 -10.79 5.66
N PHE A 65 -1.31 -10.06 6.17
CA PHE A 65 -0.08 -10.59 6.73
C PHE A 65 -0.02 -10.24 8.21
N ARG A 66 0.10 -11.28 9.04
CA ARG A 66 0.34 -11.09 10.47
C ARG A 66 1.78 -10.67 10.68
N ARG A 67 1.98 -9.59 11.42
CA ARG A 67 3.27 -9.17 11.98
C ARG A 67 3.28 -9.40 13.48
N ASP A 68 4.43 -9.12 14.08
CA ASP A 68 4.62 -9.24 15.52
C ASP A 68 3.70 -8.28 16.28
N LYS A 69 3.29 -8.66 17.49
CA LYS A 69 2.57 -7.79 18.46
C LYS A 69 1.25 -7.17 17.98
N GLY A 70 0.47 -7.87 17.14
CA GLY A 70 -0.86 -7.38 16.73
C GLY A 70 -0.84 -6.40 15.54
N HIS A 71 0.30 -6.26 14.87
CA HIS A 71 0.37 -5.51 13.62
C HIS A 71 -0.12 -6.38 12.46
N VAL A 72 -0.98 -5.83 11.60
CA VAL A 72 -1.52 -6.51 10.42
C VAL A 72 -1.27 -5.64 9.20
N VAL A 73 -0.49 -6.17 8.27
CA VAL A 73 -0.26 -5.53 6.98
C VAL A 73 -1.25 -6.09 5.98
N VAL A 74 -1.96 -5.22 5.30
CA VAL A 74 -2.96 -5.58 4.30
C VAL A 74 -2.48 -5.08 2.94
N VAL A 75 -2.32 -6.00 2.00
CA VAL A 75 -1.85 -5.72 0.64
C VAL A 75 -2.95 -6.07 -0.34
N THR A 76 -3.36 -5.13 -1.17
CA THR A 76 -4.30 -5.39 -2.26
C THR A 76 -3.51 -5.67 -3.54
N ILE A 77 -3.76 -6.82 -4.15
CA ILE A 77 -3.18 -7.27 -5.40
C ILE A 77 -4.22 -7.18 -6.52
N ILE A 78 -3.92 -6.40 -7.56
CA ILE A 78 -4.74 -6.29 -8.77
C ILE A 78 -3.84 -6.61 -9.96
N ALA A 79 -4.32 -7.48 -10.86
CA ALA A 79 -3.57 -7.91 -12.05
C ALA A 79 -2.13 -8.39 -11.75
N GLY A 80 -1.94 -9.07 -10.61
CA GLY A 80 -0.64 -9.61 -10.19
C GLY A 80 0.34 -8.59 -9.62
N LYS A 81 -0.09 -7.35 -9.37
CA LYS A 81 0.73 -6.27 -8.79
C LYS A 81 0.12 -5.71 -7.52
N VAL A 82 0.97 -5.20 -6.65
CA VAL A 82 0.58 -4.43 -5.47
C VAL A 82 -0.12 -3.16 -5.93
N ALA A 83 -1.41 -3.07 -5.65
CA ALA A 83 -2.24 -1.92 -5.97
C ALA A 83 -2.40 -0.97 -4.78
N ALA A 84 -2.44 -1.52 -3.57
CA ALA A 84 -2.51 -0.75 -2.33
C ALA A 84 -1.84 -1.49 -1.18
N ILE A 85 -1.34 -0.72 -0.22
CA ILE A 85 -0.77 -1.20 1.03
C ILE A 85 -1.39 -0.41 2.17
N GLU A 86 -1.91 -1.12 3.15
CA GLU A 86 -2.48 -0.60 4.39
C GLU A 86 -1.77 -1.26 5.57
N ASP A 87 -1.46 -0.48 6.59
CA ASP A 87 -0.85 -0.97 7.82
C ASP A 87 -1.83 -0.70 8.97
N HIS A 88 -2.25 -1.76 9.64
CA HIS A 88 -3.21 -1.72 10.73
C HIS A 88 -2.52 -2.18 12.01
N ILE A 89 -2.56 -1.34 13.04
CA ILE A 89 -2.07 -1.69 14.37
C ILE A 89 -3.31 -2.09 15.17
N GLU A 90 -3.45 -3.36 15.54
CA GLU A 90 -4.47 -3.75 16.51
C GLU A 90 -4.07 -3.19 17.88
N GLU A 91 -4.52 -1.98 18.20
CA GLU A 91 -4.45 -1.49 19.58
C GLU A 91 -5.38 -2.34 20.45
N HIS A 92 -4.78 -3.18 21.31
CA HIS A 92 -5.50 -3.76 22.44
C HIS A 92 -5.92 -2.61 23.38
N HIS A 93 -7.11 -2.07 23.19
CA HIS A 93 -7.79 -1.34 24.26
C HIS A 93 -8.16 -2.35 25.35
N GLY A 94 -7.30 -2.41 26.37
CA GLY A 94 -7.58 -3.07 27.65
C GLY A 94 -8.44 -2.22 28.56
#